data_AF-A0A7C3T0Z9-F1
#
_entry.id   AF-A0A7C3T0Z9-F1
#
_cell.length_a   1.000
_cell.length_b   1.000
_cell.length_c   1.000
_cell.angle_alpha   90.00
_cell.angle_beta   90.00
_cell.angle_gamma   90.00
#
_symmetry.space_group_name_H-M   'P 1'
#
loop_
_entity.id
_entity.type
_entity.pdbx_description
1 polymer ?
#
loop_
_entity_poly.entity_id
_entity_poly.type
_entity_poly.pdbx_seq_one_letter_code
_entity_poly.pdbx_strand_id
1 'polypeptide(L)'
;GIPYFRALWGYIKDKANLFVDLSSPYLDRRLIRMTVDYLGADKCLYGTDGPYGKQAPGEDYDYGWIKGWIESLPLSDREKERIFHANFEAILS
;
A
#
# COMPACT_ATOMS: atom_id res chain seq x y z
N GLY A 1 -4.27 4.25 -12.79
CA GLY A 1 -5.47 3.98 -11.98
C GLY A 1 -6.57 3.42 -12.86
N ILE A 2 -7.82 3.42 -12.39
CA ILE A 2 -8.99 2.93 -13.13
C ILE A 2 -9.02 3.51 -14.56
N PRO A 3 -9.28 2.69 -15.60
CA PRO A 3 -9.51 1.23 -15.60
C PRO A 3 -8.25 0.36 -15.73
N TYR A 4 -7.04 0.92 -15.61
CA TYR A 4 -5.80 0.31 -16.10
C TYR A 4 -4.92 -0.39 -15.05
N PHE A 5 -5.46 -0.79 -13.88
CA PHE A 5 -4.65 -1.41 -12.81
C PHE A 5 -3.85 -2.63 -13.29
N ARG A 6 -4.49 -3.57 -14.00
CA ARG A 6 -3.81 -4.78 -14.50
C ARG A 6 -2.66 -4.45 -15.46
N ALA A 7 -2.86 -3.51 -16.37
CA ALA A 7 -1.83 -3.10 -17.33
C ALA A 7 -0.64 -2.42 -16.61
N LEU A 8 -0.95 -1.53 -15.65
CA LEU A 8 0.07 -0.87 -14.81
C LEU A 8 0.86 -1.88 -13.98
N TRP A 9 0.20 -2.84 -13.33
CA TRP A 9 0.88 -3.88 -12.55
C TRP A 9 1.77 -4.74 -13.44
N GLY A 10 1.31 -5.12 -14.64
CA GLY A 10 2.14 -5.84 -15.62
C GLY A 10 3.41 -5.07 -15.98
N TYR A 11 3.31 -3.76 -16.19
CA TYR A 11 4.47 -2.91 -16.51
C TYR A 11 5.44 -2.74 -15.33
N ILE A 12 4.92 -2.60 -14.10
CA ILE A 12 5.72 -2.32 -12.90
C ILE A 12 6.47 -3.56 -12.40
N LYS A 13 5.89 -4.75 -12.58
CA LYS A 13 6.36 -6.01 -11.98
C LYS A 13 7.87 -6.24 -12.15
N ASP A 14 8.39 -6.00 -13.34
CA ASP A 14 9.79 -6.30 -13.69
C ASP A 14 10.73 -5.08 -13.57
N LYS A 15 10.24 -3.94 -13.10
CA LYS A 15 11.03 -2.71 -12.97
C LYS A 15 11.53 -2.53 -11.54
N ALA A 16 12.83 -2.68 -11.33
CA ALA A 16 13.46 -2.63 -10.00
C ALA A 16 13.13 -1.34 -9.22
N ASN A 17 13.01 -0.21 -9.92
CA ASN A 17 12.85 1.13 -9.34
C ASN A 17 11.39 1.64 -9.32
N LEU A 18 10.40 0.79 -9.60
CA LEU A 18 8.98 1.16 -9.55
C LEU A 18 8.25 0.37 -8.48
N PHE A 19 7.41 1.08 -7.73
CA PHE A 19 6.62 0.58 -6.61
C PHE A 19 5.19 1.12 -6.69
N VAL A 20 4.26 0.45 -6.02
CA VAL A 20 2.86 0.87 -5.87
C VAL A 20 2.63 1.32 -4.43
N ASP A 21 2.12 2.53 -4.26
CA ASP A 21 1.66 3.03 -2.97
C ASP A 21 0.23 2.55 -2.67
N LEU A 22 0.03 2.01 -1.47
CA LEU A 22 -1.23 1.46 -0.97
C LEU A 22 -1.99 2.42 -0.04
N SER A 23 -1.52 3.66 0.11
CA SER A 23 -1.96 4.61 1.13
C SER A 23 -3.30 5.30 0.89
N SER A 24 -3.96 5.15 -0.27
CA SER A 24 -5.06 6.04 -0.64
C SER A 24 -6.46 5.63 -0.14
N PRO A 25 -7.32 6.56 0.32
CA PRO A 25 -8.70 6.27 0.73
C PRO A 25 -9.62 5.90 -0.43
N TYR A 26 -9.15 6.07 -1.68
CA TYR A 26 -9.86 5.61 -2.88
C TYR A 26 -9.60 4.12 -3.19
N LEU A 27 -8.73 3.47 -2.42
CA LEU A 27 -8.54 2.03 -2.45
C LEU A 27 -9.50 1.34 -1.47
N ASP A 28 -9.52 0.03 -1.52
CA ASP A 28 -10.15 -0.80 -0.50
C ASP A 28 -9.27 -2.00 -0.18
N ARG A 29 -9.64 -2.73 0.87
CA ARG A 29 -8.95 -3.96 1.30
C ARG A 29 -8.79 -4.98 0.16
N ARG A 30 -9.79 -5.11 -0.73
CA ARG A 30 -9.78 -6.10 -1.81
C ARG A 30 -8.74 -5.72 -2.87
N LEU A 31 -8.72 -4.46 -3.30
CA LEU A 31 -7.78 -3.97 -4.30
C LEU A 31 -6.35 -3.99 -3.77
N ILE A 32 -6.14 -3.66 -2.50
CA ILE A 32 -4.85 -3.81 -1.82
C ILE A 32 -4.40 -5.26 -1.84
N ARG A 33 -5.28 -6.20 -1.43
CA ARG A 33 -4.95 -7.64 -1.47
C ARG A 33 -4.57 -8.10 -2.87
N MET A 34 -5.36 -7.72 -3.89
CA MET A 34 -5.07 -8.06 -5.29
C MET A 34 -3.72 -7.50 -5.76
N THR A 35 -3.36 -6.29 -5.32
CA THR A 35 -2.08 -5.66 -5.66
C THR A 35 -0.92 -6.44 -5.08
N VAL A 36 -0.98 -6.75 -3.77
CA VAL A 36 0.06 -7.51 -3.07
C VAL A 36 0.17 -8.94 -3.62
N ASP A 37 -0.94 -9.60 -3.91
CA ASP A 37 -0.94 -10.95 -4.49
C ASP A 37 -0.29 -10.99 -5.88
N TYR A 38 -0.44 -9.94 -6.67
CA TYR A 38 0.09 -9.90 -8.04
C TYR A 38 1.56 -9.44 -8.11
N LEU A 39 1.91 -8.41 -7.34
CA LEU A 39 3.22 -7.76 -7.39
C LEU A 39 4.20 -8.25 -6.31
N GLY A 40 3.68 -8.81 -5.22
CA GLY A 40 4.44 -9.11 -4.01
C GLY A 40 4.60 -7.89 -3.09
N ALA A 41 4.88 -8.17 -1.82
CA ALA A 41 5.15 -7.15 -0.80
C ALA A 41 6.31 -6.23 -1.19
N ASP A 42 7.30 -6.77 -1.91
CA ASP A 42 8.53 -6.11 -2.36
C ASP A 42 8.31 -4.96 -3.36
N LYS A 43 7.10 -4.85 -3.89
CA LYS A 43 6.68 -3.82 -4.85
C LYS A 43 5.67 -2.86 -4.28
N CYS A 44 5.38 -2.95 -2.98
CA CYS A 44 4.35 -2.18 -2.33
C CYS A 44 4.95 -1.26 -1.28
N LEU A 45 4.43 -0.04 -1.20
CA LEU A 45 4.77 0.96 -0.19
C LEU A 45 3.51 1.33 0.59
N TYR A 46 3.71 1.86 1.78
CA TYR A 46 2.66 2.44 2.59
C TYR A 46 3.07 3.84 3.06
N GLY A 47 2.22 4.81 2.76
CA GLY A 47 2.10 6.06 3.49
C GLY A 47 0.77 6.12 4.24
N THR A 48 0.56 7.16 5.05
CA THR A 48 -0.73 7.35 5.72
C THR A 48 -1.76 8.02 4.84
N ASP A 49 -1.36 8.69 3.76
CA ASP A 49 -2.17 9.63 2.96
C ASP A 49 -2.89 10.68 3.82
N GLY A 50 -2.30 11.04 4.96
CA GLY A 50 -2.79 12.15 5.78
C GLY A 50 -2.77 13.47 5.00
N PRO A 51 -3.77 14.35 5.18
CA PRO A 51 -4.83 14.31 6.20
C PRO A 51 -6.10 13.57 5.74
N TYR A 52 -6.04 12.78 4.67
CA TYR A 52 -7.23 12.16 4.09
C TYR A 52 -7.59 10.87 4.85
N GLY A 53 -8.55 10.96 5.75
CA GLY A 53 -9.04 9.83 6.55
C GLY A 53 -10.51 10.00 6.92
N LYS A 54 -11.07 9.02 7.64
CA LYS A 54 -12.39 9.18 8.24
C LYS A 54 -12.23 9.88 9.58
N GLN A 55 -12.57 11.16 9.64
CA GLN A 55 -12.69 11.92 10.89
C GLN A 55 -13.99 12.72 10.88
N ALA A 56 -14.68 12.74 12.01
CA ALA A 56 -15.68 13.76 12.29
C ALA A 56 -14.98 15.09 12.68
N PRO A 57 -15.66 16.25 12.55
CA PRO A 57 -15.12 17.52 13.05
C PRO A 57 -14.70 17.43 14.52
N GLY A 58 -13.43 17.69 14.81
CA GLY A 58 -12.87 17.66 16.16
C GLY A 58 -12.19 16.35 16.57
N GLU A 59 -12.15 15.33 15.69
CA GLU A 59 -11.39 14.09 15.90
C GLU A 59 -9.96 14.19 15.36
N ASP A 60 -9.04 13.43 15.98
CA ASP A 60 -7.67 13.26 15.51
C ASP A 60 -7.59 12.41 14.25
N TYR A 61 -6.49 12.57 13.49
CA TYR A 61 -6.26 11.78 12.29
C TYR A 61 -6.11 10.27 12.58
N ASP A 62 -7.11 9.49 12.21
CA ASP A 62 -7.04 8.01 12.23
C ASP A 62 -6.25 7.46 11.03
N TYR A 63 -4.96 7.18 11.26
CA TYR A 63 -4.10 6.45 10.32
C TYR A 63 -4.29 4.92 10.37
N GLY A 64 -5.09 4.42 11.30
CA GLY A 64 -5.33 2.99 11.52
C GLY A 64 -6.23 2.35 10.47
N TRP A 65 -7.09 3.13 9.79
CA TRP A 65 -8.03 2.57 8.82
C TRP A 65 -7.36 1.89 7.62
N ILE A 66 -6.50 2.62 6.89
CA ILE A 66 -5.80 2.11 5.70
C ILE A 66 -4.70 1.13 6.11
N LYS A 67 -3.97 1.45 7.18
CA LYS A 67 -3.00 0.54 7.80
C LYS A 67 -3.62 -0.82 8.14
N GLY A 68 -4.83 -0.80 8.71
CA GLY A 68 -5.57 -1.99 9.10
C GLY A 68 -5.92 -2.90 7.93
N TRP A 69 -6.11 -2.36 6.72
CA TRP A 69 -6.29 -3.20 5.53
C TRP A 69 -5.08 -4.06 5.25
N ILE A 70 -3.87 -3.48 5.28
CA ILE A 70 -2.61 -4.19 5.07
C ILE A 70 -2.34 -5.18 6.22
N GLU A 71 -2.55 -4.75 7.47
CA GLU A 71 -2.32 -5.60 8.65
C GLU A 71 -3.23 -6.84 8.67
N SER A 72 -4.45 -6.72 8.14
CA SER A 72 -5.44 -7.80 8.07
C SER A 72 -5.19 -8.82 6.94
N LEU A 73 -4.16 -8.61 6.11
CA LEU A 73 -3.82 -9.56 5.06
C LEU A 73 -3.05 -10.76 5.65
N PRO A 74 -3.22 -11.98 5.09
CA PRO A 74 -2.43 -13.15 5.46
C PRO A 74 -1.02 -13.04 4.84
N LEU A 75 -0.24 -12.10 5.35
CA LEU A 75 1.17 -11.87 5.04
C LEU A 75 2.00 -12.20 6.27
N SER A 76 3.21 -12.71 6.05
CA SER A 76 4.21 -12.84 7.11
C SER A 76 4.62 -11.47 7.67
N ASP A 77 5.16 -11.46 8.89
CA ASP A 77 5.67 -10.22 9.50
C ASP A 77 6.75 -9.58 8.65
N ARG A 78 7.60 -10.39 7.99
CA ARG A 78 8.60 -9.91 7.04
C ARG A 78 7.97 -9.20 5.84
N GLU A 79 6.91 -9.75 5.27
CA GLU A 79 6.22 -9.10 4.14
C GLU A 79 5.56 -7.79 4.57
N LYS A 80 4.96 -7.73 5.76
CA LYS A 80 4.40 -6.49 6.30
C LYS A 80 5.48 -5.45 6.56
N GLU A 81 6.61 -5.85 7.13
CA GLU A 81 7.77 -4.98 7.37
C GLU A 81 8.29 -4.37 6.07
N ARG A 82 8.36 -5.15 4.98
CA ARG A 82 8.75 -4.61 3.66
C ARG A 82 7.82 -3.50 3.18
N ILE A 83 6.52 -3.70 3.32
CA ILE A 83 5.51 -2.72 2.88
C ILE A 83 5.56 -1.44 3.73
N PHE A 84 5.69 -1.59 5.04
CA PHE A 84 5.65 -0.47 5.98
C PHE A 84 6.97 0.28 6.12
N HIS A 85 8.10 -0.33 5.78
CA HIS A 85 9.41 0.22 6.09
C HIS A 85 10.49 -0.14 5.06
N ALA A 86 10.96 -1.39 5.02
CA ALA A 86 12.22 -1.72 4.32
C ALA A 86 12.25 -1.36 2.83
N ASN A 87 11.12 -1.40 2.12
CA ASN A 87 11.09 -0.99 0.71
C ASN A 87 11.35 0.52 0.54
N PHE A 88 10.83 1.37 1.44
CA PHE A 88 11.07 2.81 1.38
C PHE A 88 12.49 3.14 1.82
N GLU A 89 12.99 2.49 2.87
CA GLU A 89 14.38 2.63 3.32
C GLU A 89 15.37 2.30 2.18
N ALA A 90 15.15 1.19 1.47
CA ALA A 90 15.97 0.77 0.33
C ALA A 90 15.94 1.75 -0.86
N ILE A 91 14.93 2.63 -0.97
CA ILE A 91 14.87 3.68 -1.99
C ILE A 91 15.75 4.87 -1.61
N LEU A 92 15.93 5.12 -0.31
CA LEU A 92 16.68 6.28 0.21
C LEU A 92 18.18 6.01 0.37
N SER A 93 18.60 4.74 0.44
CA SER A 93 19.99 4.29 0.57
C SER A 93 20.71 4.17 -0.76
#